data_AF-A0A414FWZ8-F1
#
_entry.id   AF-A0A414FWZ8-F1
#
_cell.length_a   1.000
_cell.length_b   1.000
_cell.length_c   1.000
_cell.angle_alpha   90.00
_cell.angle_beta   90.00
_cell.angle_gamma   90.00
#
_symmetry.space_group_name_H-M   'P 1'
#
loop_
_entity.id
_entity.type
_entity.pdbx_description
1 polymer ?
#
loop_
_entity_poly.entity_id
_entity_poly.type
_entity_poly.pdbx_seq_one_letter_code
_entity_poly.pdbx_strand_id
1 'polypeptide(L)'
;MYLYKNWYKQECAIKTIKSLLPDKYYWQHIEYNALEKKYTIQGVYKGKIFIIKLLYPMLYIKEKGTCAVMGIGINASRKMLDKSLIIEYFEYKE
;
A
#
# COMPACT_ATOMS: atom_id res chain seq x y z
N MET A 1 10.43 -23.10 11.15
CA MET A 1 10.76 -21.66 11.34
C MET A 1 10.52 -20.85 10.05
N TYR A 2 9.33 -20.96 9.45
CA TYR A 2 8.94 -20.23 8.22
C TYR A 2 7.94 -19.10 8.50
N LEU A 3 7.12 -19.26 9.56
CA LEU A 3 6.10 -18.29 9.96
C LEU A 3 6.72 -16.96 10.44
N TYR A 4 7.79 -17.01 11.25
CA TYR A 4 8.42 -15.82 11.84
C TYR A 4 9.12 -14.93 10.80
N LYS A 5 9.77 -15.55 9.80
CA LYS A 5 10.46 -14.83 8.72
C LYS A 5 9.48 -14.15 7.76
N ASN A 6 8.29 -14.73 7.58
CA ASN A 6 7.20 -14.10 6.85
C ASN A 6 6.56 -12.98 7.67
N TRP A 7 6.28 -13.19 8.96
CA TRP A 7 5.73 -12.15 9.85
C TRP A 7 6.60 -10.89 9.89
N TYR A 8 7.92 -11.03 10.06
CA TYR A 8 8.84 -9.88 10.07
C TYR A 8 8.82 -9.11 8.74
N LYS A 9 8.80 -9.83 7.60
CA LYS A 9 8.69 -9.21 6.27
C LYS A 9 7.35 -8.51 6.08
N GLN A 10 6.29 -9.08 6.62
CA GLN A 10 4.95 -8.51 6.58
C GLN A 10 4.85 -7.23 7.42
N GLU A 11 5.39 -7.24 8.64
CA GLU A 11 5.50 -6.05 9.48
C GLU A 11 6.33 -4.95 8.81
N CYS A 12 7.50 -5.29 8.24
CA CYS A 12 8.31 -4.34 7.49
C CYS A 12 7.51 -3.74 6.33
N ALA A 13 6.78 -4.55 5.56
CA ALA A 13 6.01 -4.06 4.44
C ALA A 13 4.85 -3.15 4.89
N ILE A 14 4.13 -3.49 5.95
CA ILE A 14 3.05 -2.66 6.51
C ILE A 14 3.62 -1.33 7.04
N LYS A 15 4.76 -1.36 7.74
CA LYS A 15 5.46 -0.14 8.21
C LYS A 15 5.90 0.73 7.05
N THR A 16 6.46 0.13 5.99
CA THR A 16 6.82 0.85 4.76
C THR A 16 5.58 1.50 4.14
N ILE A 17 4.48 0.77 3.96
CA ILE A 17 3.24 1.35 3.41
C ILE A 17 2.76 2.51 4.28
N LYS A 18 2.71 2.36 5.61
CA LYS A 18 2.35 3.45 6.53
C LYS A 18 3.19 4.71 6.32
N SER A 19 4.51 4.56 6.11
CA SER A 19 5.41 5.71 5.90
C SER A 19 5.19 6.45 4.58
N LEU A 20 4.61 5.78 3.59
CA LEU A 20 4.39 6.28 2.23
C LEU A 20 3.05 6.99 2.07
N LEU A 21 2.06 6.63 2.89
CA LEU A 21 0.75 7.23 2.82
C LEU A 21 0.77 8.65 3.41
N PRO A 22 -0.11 9.54 2.91
CA PRO A 22 -0.23 10.89 3.46
C PRO A 22 -0.71 10.85 4.91
N ASP A 23 -0.28 11.82 5.74
CA ASP A 23 -0.56 11.86 7.19
C ASP A 23 -2.05 11.78 7.56
N LYS A 24 -2.95 12.26 6.69
CA LYS A 24 -4.40 12.21 6.89
C LYS A 24 -5.06 10.94 6.37
N TYR A 25 -4.28 9.93 5.98
CA TYR A 25 -4.82 8.64 5.55
C TYR A 25 -5.33 7.84 6.74
N TYR A 26 -6.64 7.64 6.80
CA TYR A 26 -7.30 6.87 7.84
C TYR A 26 -7.44 5.40 7.44
N TRP A 27 -6.81 4.51 8.19
CA TRP A 27 -6.86 3.07 7.95
C TRP A 27 -8.18 2.50 8.46
N GLN A 28 -8.94 1.82 7.61
CA GLN A 28 -10.22 1.22 7.99
C GLN A 28 -10.13 -0.29 8.16
N HIS A 29 -9.47 -0.97 7.22
CA HIS A 29 -9.45 -2.42 7.18
C HIS A 29 -8.14 -2.94 6.61
N ILE A 30 -7.64 -4.06 7.15
CA ILE A 30 -6.47 -4.77 6.65
C ILE A 30 -6.83 -6.24 6.61
N GLU A 31 -6.67 -6.85 5.44
CA GLU A 31 -6.88 -8.26 5.21
C GLU A 31 -5.61 -8.88 4.65
N TYR A 32 -5.26 -10.08 5.13
CA TYR A 32 -4.20 -10.89 4.55
C TYR A 32 -4.77 -12.16 3.94
N ASN A 33 -4.59 -12.32 2.63
CA ASN A 33 -4.88 -13.56 1.93
C ASN A 33 -3.61 -14.42 1.89
N ALA A 34 -3.59 -15.50 2.67
CA ALA A 34 -2.45 -16.40 2.77
C ALA A 34 -2.18 -17.21 1.49
N LEU A 35 -3.22 -17.55 0.72
CA LEU A 35 -3.11 -18.31 -0.52
C LEU A 35 -2.42 -17.48 -1.60
N GLU A 36 -2.86 -16.24 -1.77
CA GLU A 36 -2.28 -15.29 -2.73
C GLU A 36 -1.04 -14.56 -2.20
N LYS A 37 -0.71 -14.74 -0.91
CA LYS A 37 0.31 -13.96 -0.18
C LYS A 37 0.13 -12.45 -0.37
N LYS A 38 -1.13 -12.00 -0.36
CA LYS A 38 -1.54 -10.63 -0.67
C LYS A 38 -2.09 -9.92 0.55
N TYR A 39 -1.66 -8.68 0.78
CA TYR A 39 -2.39 -7.79 1.69
C TYR A 39 -3.35 -6.92 0.91
N THR A 40 -4.54 -6.74 1.45
CA THR A 40 -5.49 -5.73 1.00
C THR A 40 -5.73 -4.78 2.16
N ILE A 41 -5.39 -3.51 1.97
CA ILE A 41 -5.58 -2.43 2.93
C ILE A 41 -6.63 -1.50 2.33
N GLN A 42 -7.62 -1.14 3.13
CA GLN A 42 -8.59 -0.12 2.78
C GLN A 42 -8.47 1.04 3.76
N GLY A 43 -8.56 2.25 3.24
CA GLY A 43 -8.56 3.45 4.04
C GLY A 43 -9.14 4.64 3.31
N VAL A 44 -9.24 5.75 4.01
CA VAL A 44 -9.88 6.97 3.54
C VAL A 44 -8.87 8.11 3.55
N TYR A 45 -8.85 8.89 2.47
CA TYR A 45 -8.10 10.13 2.39
C TYR A 45 -8.96 11.20 1.74
N LYS A 46 -9.07 12.38 2.39
CA LYS A 46 -9.90 13.51 1.92
C LYS A 46 -11.34 13.10 1.51
N GLY A 47 -11.96 12.16 2.25
CA GLY A 47 -13.31 11.67 1.97
C GLY A 47 -13.42 10.60 0.87
N LYS A 48 -12.33 10.29 0.18
CA LYS A 48 -12.26 9.24 -0.85
C LYS A 48 -11.75 7.93 -0.25
N ILE A 49 -12.30 6.80 -0.70
CA ILE A 49 -11.86 5.47 -0.25
C ILE A 49 -10.78 4.97 -1.20
N PHE A 50 -9.66 4.54 -0.66
CA PHE A 50 -8.56 3.93 -1.40
C PHE A 50 -8.37 2.47 -0.99
N ILE A 51 -8.09 1.64 -1.99
CA ILE A 51 -7.76 0.22 -1.81
C ILE A 51 -6.30 0.04 -2.23
N ILE A 52 -5.49 -0.39 -1.28
CA ILE A 52 -4.08 -0.70 -1.47
C ILE A 52 -3.92 -2.21 -1.46
N LYS A 53 -3.27 -2.77 -2.48
CA LYS A 53 -2.94 -4.19 -2.56
C LYS A 53 -1.43 -4.36 -2.56
N LEU A 54 -0.90 -5.15 -1.64
CA LEU A 54 0.51 -5.51 -1.60
C LEU A 54 0.68 -6.96 -2.06
N LEU A 55 1.31 -7.13 -3.21
CA LEU A 55 1.75 -8.39 -3.79
C LEU A 55 3.28 -8.32 -3.89
N TYR A 56 3.98 -8.63 -2.80
CA TYR A 56 5.42 -8.37 -2.69
C TYR A 56 6.20 -8.88 -3.93
N PRO A 57 7.07 -8.05 -4.54
CA PRO A 57 7.48 -6.71 -4.12
C PRO A 57 6.61 -5.57 -4.67
N MET A 58 5.46 -5.82 -5.29
CA MET A 58 4.61 -4.79 -5.88
C MET A 58 3.54 -4.26 -4.92
N LEU A 59 3.33 -2.95 -4.95
CA LEU A 59 2.24 -2.24 -4.31
C LEU A 59 1.31 -1.67 -5.37
N TYR A 60 0.01 -1.86 -5.21
CA TYR A 60 -1.00 -1.29 -6.08
C TYR A 60 -1.91 -0.40 -5.26
N ILE A 61 -2.18 0.81 -5.74
CA ILE A 61 -3.09 1.76 -5.11
C ILE A 61 -4.18 2.09 -6.11
N LYS A 62 -5.43 2.08 -5.66
CA LYS A 62 -6.56 2.53 -6.46
C LYS A 62 -7.58 3.27 -5.62
N GLU A 63 -8.18 4.31 -6.18
CA GLU A 63 -9.39 4.91 -5.62
C GLU A 63 -10.60 4.00 -5.92
N LYS A 64 -11.42 3.73 -4.91
CA LYS A 64 -12.63 2.90 -5.04
C LYS A 64 -13.63 3.61 -5.96
N GLY A 65 -14.05 2.93 -7.02
CA GLY A 65 -14.94 3.51 -8.04
C GLY A 65 -14.21 4.04 -9.27
N THR A 66 -12.87 4.05 -9.27
CA THR A 66 -12.05 4.44 -10.43
C THR A 66 -11.39 3.23 -11.09
N CYS A 67 -11.14 3.33 -12.41
CA CYS A 67 -10.33 2.36 -13.16
C CYS A 67 -8.82 2.62 -13.06
N ALA A 68 -8.41 3.78 -12.54
CA ALA A 68 -7.01 4.15 -12.41
C ALA A 68 -6.36 3.32 -11.29
N VAL A 69 -5.30 2.58 -11.62
CA VAL A 69 -4.50 1.80 -10.67
C VAL A 69 -3.06 2.21 -10.82
N MET A 70 -2.45 2.68 -9.73
CA MET A 70 -1.03 2.96 -9.66
C MET A 70 -0.28 1.73 -9.14
N GLY A 71 0.67 1.20 -9.91
CA GLY A 71 1.55 0.12 -9.51
C GLY A 71 2.95 0.62 -9.18
N ILE A 72 3.51 0.20 -8.04
CA ILE A 72 4.79 0.69 -7.52
C ILE A 72 5.63 -0.48 -7.01
N GLY A 73 6.88 -0.57 -7.48
CA GLY A 73 7.84 -1.57 -7.00
C GLY A 73 8.45 -1.18 -5.65
N ILE A 74 8.25 -2.03 -4.63
CA ILE A 74 8.90 -1.98 -3.33
C ILE A 74 10.15 -2.85 -3.38
N ASN A 75 11.19 -2.37 -4.07
CA ASN A 75 12.46 -3.09 -4.10
C ASN A 75 13.29 -2.73 -2.86
N ALA A 76 13.57 -3.71 -1.99
CA ALA A 76 14.16 -3.48 -0.66
C ALA A 76 15.62 -2.99 -0.66
N SER A 77 16.27 -2.84 -1.82
CA SER A 77 17.73 -2.64 -1.91
C SER A 77 18.18 -1.31 -2.55
N ARG A 78 17.34 -0.57 -3.27
CA ARG A 78 17.77 0.72 -3.85
C ARG A 78 16.64 1.74 -3.88
N LYS A 79 16.91 2.84 -3.18
CA LYS A 79 16.44 4.22 -3.41
C LYS A 79 14.96 4.40 -3.77
N MET A 80 14.24 4.93 -2.79
CA MET A 80 13.02 5.72 -2.94
C MET A 80 11.91 5.03 -3.75
N LEU A 81 11.05 4.30 -3.03
CA LEU A 81 9.63 4.51 -3.27
C LEU A 81 9.39 6.03 -3.28
N ASP A 82 9.06 6.57 -4.45
CA ASP A 82 8.90 8.00 -4.61
C ASP A 82 7.61 8.41 -3.89
N LYS A 83 7.75 8.74 -2.61
CA LYS A 83 6.66 9.19 -1.75
C LYS A 83 5.91 10.35 -2.40
N SER A 84 6.61 11.19 -3.17
CA SER A 84 6.04 12.28 -3.96
C SER A 84 5.05 11.77 -4.99
N LEU A 85 5.37 10.70 -5.76
CA LEU A 85 4.43 10.12 -6.73
C LEU A 85 3.18 9.53 -6.05
N ILE A 86 3.33 8.93 -4.87
CA ILE A 86 2.17 8.43 -4.10
C ILE A 86 1.31 9.61 -3.66
N ILE A 87 1.92 10.63 -3.05
CA ILE A 87 1.19 11.83 -2.63
C ILE A 87 0.52 12.49 -3.84
N GLU A 88 1.23 12.65 -4.96
CA GLU A 88 0.69 13.19 -6.20
C GLU A 88 -0.52 12.38 -6.67
N TYR A 89 -0.47 11.05 -6.67
CA TYR A 89 -1.64 10.22 -7.00
C TYR A 89 -2.83 10.43 -6.04
N PHE A 90 -2.57 10.60 -4.74
CA PHE A 90 -3.61 10.91 -3.75
C PHE A 90 -4.15 12.34 -3.84
N GLU A 91 -3.35 13.27 -4.36
CA GLU A 91 -3.68 14.68 -4.50
C GLU A 91 -4.13 15.06 -5.91
N TYR A 92 -3.96 14.17 -6.89
CA TYR A 92 -4.36 14.37 -8.27
C TYR A 92 -5.86 14.64 -8.30
N LYS A 93 -6.18 15.91 -8.58
CA LYS A 93 -7.53 16.42 -8.76
C LYS A 93 -7.84 16.38 -10.24
N GLU A 94 -8.94 15.73 -10.61
CA GLU A 94 -9.80 16.28 -11.66
C GLU A 94 -10.43 17.58 -11.17
#